data_AF-A0A0Q6A722-F1
#
_entry.id   AF-A0A0Q6A722-F1
#
_cell.length_a   1.000
_cell.length_b   1.000
_cell.length_c   1.000
_cell.angle_alpha   90.00
_cell.angle_beta   90.00
_cell.angle_gamma   90.00
#
_symmetry.space_group_name_H-M   'P 1'
#
loop_
_entity.id
_entity.type
_entity.pdbx_description
1 polymer ?
#
loop_
_entity_poly.entity_id
_entity_poly.type
_entity_poly.pdbx_seq_one_letter_code
_entity_poly.pdbx_strand_id
1 'polypeptide(L)'
;MGKHSTEISLKLFDFLIDLGKGLRYYTDTEYPMKENSFGSQAIDIAWFNNQENKFPLFIFEIESSSNNSIANNPTKIFGKDSKVFEKPLFFFHIIIDGAENSEKYNDLIGLFGKHNYDIFRINNADIENLLVKIISQHRRIHNEANLAHILRLINNFEEIKSEIKFELFLKNIEKLIHENQLYELGQIYADVASSDKSFQEQYLKFIYRFFSDERSFYLSYENYSASIVSEFINLGLLYSRYGNEINDFDFTKLLIEAQKTETFNKIEYLPGLNYEYDIFIQDHVAFYIALTFFLFEGNVSAQKYIIDIAIMIIRKLNITEGFIFEHNLSWGLLMAASNHEFSEIYEELKNLMNNRKGILNTILFCPTFINEHQKIPDSKLILVPDRNIYVETFKEKFNHINIDNSINEIAIMSLSEDWKDEMEYYFNLGIDLANLAIKSLMKKEW
;
A
#
# COMPACT_ATOMS: atom_id res chain seq x y z
N MET A 1 -38.55 -20.46 -2.11
CA MET A 1 -37.70 -19.27 -1.96
C MET A 1 -37.77 -18.49 -3.26
N GLY A 2 -37.98 -17.18 -3.19
CA GLY A 2 -37.82 -16.34 -4.37
C GLY A 2 -36.33 -16.27 -4.65
N LYS A 3 -35.89 -16.71 -5.84
CA LYS A 3 -34.50 -16.49 -6.24
C LYS A 3 -34.23 -14.99 -6.23
N HIS A 4 -33.13 -14.57 -5.60
CA HIS A 4 -32.62 -13.20 -5.72
C HIS A 4 -32.57 -12.83 -7.20
N SER A 5 -33.36 -11.83 -7.59
CA SER A 5 -33.54 -11.46 -9.00
C SER A 5 -33.05 -10.07 -9.33
N THR A 6 -32.77 -9.25 -8.31
CA THR A 6 -32.22 -7.92 -8.50
C THR A 6 -30.70 -7.99 -8.60
N GLU A 7 -30.14 -7.19 -9.50
CA GLU A 7 -28.70 -7.15 -9.75
C GLU A 7 -27.91 -6.80 -8.47
N ILE A 8 -28.42 -5.87 -7.67
CA ILE A 8 -27.81 -5.46 -6.39
C ILE A 8 -27.81 -6.62 -5.37
N SER A 9 -28.89 -7.39 -5.26
CA SER A 9 -28.94 -8.54 -4.35
C SER A 9 -27.92 -9.62 -4.73
N LEU A 10 -27.81 -9.94 -6.03
CA LEU A 10 -26.84 -10.92 -6.53
C LEU A 10 -25.40 -10.45 -6.31
N LYS A 11 -25.13 -9.18 -6.62
CA LYS A 11 -23.83 -8.55 -6.39
C LYS A 11 -23.42 -8.56 -4.92
N LEU A 12 -24.32 -8.18 -4.02
CA LEU A 12 -24.05 -8.24 -2.57
C LEU A 12 -23.82 -9.68 -2.09
N PHE A 13 -24.54 -10.64 -2.66
CA PHE A 13 -24.39 -12.06 -2.34
C PHE A 13 -22.97 -12.54 -2.69
N ASP A 14 -22.51 -12.29 -3.92
CA ASP A 14 -21.17 -12.63 -4.38
C ASP A 14 -20.09 -11.91 -3.54
N PHE A 15 -20.29 -10.62 -3.26
CA PHE A 15 -19.40 -9.84 -2.41
C PHE A 15 -19.24 -10.46 -1.01
N LEU A 16 -20.34 -10.85 -0.36
CA LEU A 16 -20.29 -11.46 0.98
C LEU A 16 -19.59 -12.82 0.95
N ILE A 17 -19.79 -13.63 -0.08
CA ILE A 17 -19.06 -14.90 -0.23
C ILE A 17 -17.55 -14.66 -0.28
N ASP A 18 -17.11 -13.71 -1.10
CA ASP A 18 -15.69 -13.43 -1.29
C ASP A 18 -15.07 -12.68 -0.10
N LEU A 19 -15.85 -11.87 0.61
CA LEU A 19 -15.46 -11.29 1.89
C LEU A 19 -15.24 -12.37 2.95
N GLY A 20 -16.15 -13.36 3.03
CA GLY A 20 -16.03 -14.48 3.96
C GLY A 20 -14.76 -15.30 3.71
N LYS A 21 -14.46 -15.60 2.44
CA LYS A 21 -13.19 -16.27 2.05
C LYS A 21 -11.98 -15.42 2.41
N GLY A 22 -12.02 -14.11 2.16
CA GLY A 22 -10.97 -13.16 2.54
C GLY A 22 -10.70 -13.10 4.04
N LEU A 23 -11.75 -13.27 4.83
CA LEU A 23 -11.70 -13.38 6.29
C LEU A 23 -11.38 -14.81 6.78
N ARG A 24 -10.97 -15.71 5.88
CA ARG A 24 -10.57 -17.11 6.12
C ARG A 24 -11.69 -18.03 6.61
N TYR A 25 -12.95 -17.71 6.31
CA TYR A 25 -14.07 -18.61 6.57
C TYR A 25 -14.35 -19.54 5.39
N TYR A 26 -14.87 -20.74 5.70
CA TYR A 26 -15.55 -21.57 4.71
C TYR A 26 -16.95 -21.01 4.49
N THR A 27 -17.30 -20.71 3.24
CA THR A 27 -18.59 -20.10 2.89
C THR A 27 -19.47 -21.11 2.15
N ASP A 28 -20.72 -21.23 2.58
CA ASP A 28 -21.73 -22.08 1.95
C ASP A 28 -23.00 -21.26 1.66
N THR A 29 -23.69 -21.62 0.59
CA THR A 29 -24.84 -20.87 0.06
C THR A 29 -26.06 -21.77 0.04
N GLU A 30 -27.24 -21.21 0.32
CA GLU A 30 -28.48 -21.99 0.44
C GLU A 30 -28.34 -23.13 1.47
N TYR A 31 -27.67 -22.85 2.60
CA TYR A 31 -27.33 -23.83 3.62
C TYR A 31 -28.60 -24.43 4.25
N PRO A 32 -28.80 -25.76 4.15
CA PRO A 32 -30.03 -26.38 4.60
C PRO A 32 -30.09 -26.44 6.13
N MET A 33 -31.23 -26.04 6.72
CA MET A 33 -31.40 -26.11 8.17
C MET A 33 -31.72 -27.52 8.71
N LYS A 34 -31.73 -28.56 7.85
CA LYS A 34 -31.94 -29.98 8.19
C LYS A 34 -31.18 -30.87 7.21
N GLU A 35 -30.69 -32.03 7.67
CA GLU A 35 -29.95 -33.01 6.84
C GLU A 35 -30.78 -33.58 5.66
N ASN A 36 -32.12 -33.59 5.75
CA ASN A 36 -33.00 -33.96 4.64
C ASN A 36 -33.43 -32.71 3.84
N SER A 37 -32.84 -32.54 2.66
CA SER A 37 -32.88 -31.35 1.81
C SER A 37 -34.20 -31.08 1.07
N PHE A 38 -35.12 -32.04 1.01
CA PHE A 38 -36.36 -31.87 0.25
C PHE A 38 -37.37 -30.99 1.01
N GLY A 39 -37.47 -29.72 0.63
CA GLY A 39 -38.40 -28.75 1.22
C GLY A 39 -37.95 -28.14 2.55
N SER A 40 -36.70 -28.35 2.97
CA SER A 40 -36.13 -27.68 4.15
C SER A 40 -35.92 -26.20 3.88
N GLN A 41 -36.27 -25.35 4.85
CA GLN A 41 -35.83 -23.95 4.85
C GLN A 41 -34.31 -23.89 4.78
N ALA A 42 -33.79 -22.98 3.99
CA ALA A 42 -32.37 -22.71 3.85
C ALA A 42 -32.02 -21.31 4.34
N ILE A 43 -30.73 -21.12 4.60
CA ILE A 43 -30.09 -19.85 4.91
C ILE A 43 -29.35 -19.40 3.66
N ASP A 44 -29.52 -18.14 3.27
CA ASP A 44 -28.95 -17.60 2.04
C ASP A 44 -27.43 -17.78 1.99
N ILE A 45 -26.70 -17.30 3.02
CA ILE A 45 -25.25 -17.48 3.15
C ILE A 45 -24.90 -17.86 4.59
N ALA A 46 -24.05 -18.86 4.74
CA ALA A 46 -23.50 -19.30 6.02
C ALA A 46 -21.96 -19.33 5.97
N TRP A 47 -21.30 -18.76 6.98
CA TRP A 47 -19.85 -18.83 7.13
C TRP A 47 -19.48 -19.70 8.33
N PHE A 48 -18.52 -20.58 8.11
CA PHE A 48 -18.02 -21.55 9.08
C PHE A 48 -16.53 -21.30 9.32
N ASN A 49 -16.04 -21.71 10.50
CA ASN A 49 -14.61 -21.64 10.80
C ASN A 49 -13.77 -22.47 9.81
N ASN A 50 -14.30 -23.62 9.38
CA ASN A 50 -13.72 -24.50 8.37
C ASN A 50 -14.85 -25.37 7.77
N GLN A 51 -14.51 -26.20 6.78
CA GLN A 51 -15.48 -27.05 6.07
C GLN A 51 -16.08 -28.18 6.94
N GLU A 52 -15.39 -28.62 7.99
CA GLU A 52 -15.84 -29.73 8.85
C GLU A 52 -16.81 -29.27 9.95
N ASN A 53 -16.83 -27.97 10.24
CA ASN A 53 -17.72 -27.38 11.24
C ASN A 53 -19.18 -27.50 10.81
N LYS A 54 -20.01 -28.08 11.69
CA LYS A 54 -21.46 -28.25 11.46
C LYS A 54 -22.30 -27.03 11.82
N PHE A 55 -21.72 -26.07 12.53
CA PHE A 55 -22.40 -24.88 13.03
C PHE A 55 -21.85 -23.62 12.35
N PRO A 56 -22.72 -22.77 11.76
CA PRO A 56 -22.26 -21.52 11.18
C PRO A 56 -21.89 -20.52 12.27
N LEU A 57 -20.81 -19.79 12.05
CA LEU A 57 -20.43 -18.65 12.89
C LEU A 57 -21.22 -17.41 12.51
N PHE A 58 -21.31 -17.14 11.20
CA PHE A 58 -22.06 -16.03 10.63
C PHE A 58 -23.15 -16.59 9.73
N ILE A 59 -24.31 -15.96 9.75
CA ILE A 59 -25.32 -16.18 8.72
C ILE A 59 -25.81 -14.84 8.20
N PHE A 60 -26.15 -14.83 6.92
CA PHE A 60 -26.68 -13.67 6.22
C PHE A 60 -27.99 -14.09 5.57
N GLU A 61 -29.02 -13.27 5.77
CA GLU A 61 -30.31 -13.36 5.07
C GLU A 61 -30.48 -12.07 4.30
N ILE A 62 -30.74 -12.16 3.00
CA ILE A 62 -30.87 -10.99 2.13
C ILE A 62 -32.32 -10.89 1.69
N GLU A 63 -33.00 -9.79 2.00
CA GLU A 63 -34.35 -9.51 1.53
C GLU A 63 -34.33 -8.36 0.53
N SER A 64 -34.93 -8.56 -0.65
CA SER A 64 -35.02 -7.49 -1.66
C SER A 64 -35.87 -6.32 -1.20
N SER A 65 -36.90 -6.56 -0.38
CA SER A 65 -37.80 -5.50 0.11
C SER A 65 -38.34 -5.81 1.50
N SER A 66 -38.55 -4.79 2.33
CA SER A 66 -39.21 -4.96 3.62
C SER A 66 -40.70 -5.29 3.46
N ASN A 67 -41.08 -6.53 3.75
CA ASN A 67 -42.48 -6.98 3.69
C ASN A 67 -42.95 -7.49 5.07
N ASN A 68 -44.23 -7.83 5.20
CA ASN A 68 -44.78 -8.36 6.46
C ASN A 68 -44.15 -9.70 6.88
N SER A 69 -43.41 -10.38 6.00
CA SER A 69 -42.72 -11.63 6.31
C SER A 69 -41.30 -11.47 6.83
N ILE A 70 -40.79 -10.25 7.05
CA ILE A 70 -39.44 -10.03 7.57
C ILE A 70 -39.18 -10.73 8.92
N ALA A 71 -40.20 -10.89 9.76
CA ALA A 71 -40.09 -11.62 11.02
C ALA A 71 -39.85 -13.14 10.83
N ASN A 72 -40.11 -13.69 9.64
CA ASN A 72 -39.98 -15.12 9.37
C ASN A 72 -38.52 -15.56 9.38
N ASN A 73 -37.57 -14.72 8.96
CA ASN A 73 -36.15 -15.05 8.95
C ASN A 73 -35.56 -15.18 10.37
N PRO A 74 -35.70 -14.22 11.30
CA PRO A 74 -35.29 -14.44 12.67
C PRO A 74 -36.08 -15.54 13.37
N THR A 75 -37.38 -15.69 13.07
CA THR A 75 -38.18 -16.78 13.68
C THR A 75 -37.77 -18.16 13.18
N LYS A 76 -37.43 -18.34 11.89
CA LYS A 76 -36.98 -19.64 11.34
C LYS A 76 -35.65 -20.06 11.97
N ILE A 77 -34.78 -19.11 12.30
CA ILE A 77 -33.48 -19.35 12.93
C ILE A 77 -33.64 -19.55 14.42
N PHE A 78 -34.13 -18.56 15.16
CA PHE A 78 -34.15 -18.59 16.63
C PHE A 78 -35.30 -19.44 17.21
N GLY A 79 -36.38 -19.65 16.47
CA GLY A 79 -37.53 -20.43 16.93
C GLY A 79 -37.33 -21.95 16.90
N LYS A 80 -36.30 -22.46 16.20
CA LYS A 80 -35.99 -23.90 16.17
C LYS A 80 -35.28 -24.35 17.45
N ASP A 81 -35.44 -25.61 17.84
CA ASP A 81 -34.63 -26.22 18.90
C ASP A 81 -33.15 -26.28 18.46
N SER A 82 -32.21 -26.00 19.37
CA SER A 82 -30.77 -26.06 19.09
C SER A 82 -30.30 -27.46 18.68
N LYS A 83 -31.02 -28.53 19.06
CA LYS A 83 -30.78 -29.90 18.58
C LYS A 83 -31.14 -30.11 17.10
N VAL A 84 -32.01 -29.25 16.57
CA VAL A 84 -32.43 -29.30 15.16
C VAL A 84 -31.58 -28.37 14.31
N PHE A 85 -31.26 -27.18 14.85
CA PHE A 85 -30.39 -26.21 14.20
C PHE A 85 -29.66 -25.39 15.26
N GLU A 86 -28.35 -25.58 15.33
CA GLU A 86 -27.47 -24.82 16.22
C GLU A 86 -27.46 -23.34 15.80
N LYS A 87 -27.56 -22.45 16.78
CA LYS A 87 -27.68 -21.01 16.53
C LYS A 87 -26.35 -20.44 16.06
N PRO A 88 -26.37 -19.51 15.09
CA PRO A 88 -25.16 -18.82 14.69
C PRO A 88 -24.62 -17.97 15.84
N LEU A 89 -23.34 -17.65 15.78
CA LEU A 89 -22.77 -16.66 16.70
C LEU A 89 -23.23 -15.24 16.34
N PHE A 90 -23.36 -14.96 15.03
CA PHE A 90 -23.80 -13.68 14.48
C PHE A 90 -24.82 -13.86 13.37
N PHE A 91 -25.92 -13.11 13.43
CA PHE A 91 -26.93 -13.11 12.38
C PHE A 91 -27.13 -11.69 11.81
N PHE A 92 -26.75 -11.53 10.56
CA PHE A 92 -26.94 -10.32 9.77
C PHE A 92 -28.17 -10.47 8.87
N HIS A 93 -29.17 -9.62 9.10
CA HIS A 93 -30.36 -9.57 8.24
C HIS A 93 -30.30 -8.31 7.39
N ILE A 94 -30.10 -8.49 6.08
CA ILE A 94 -29.84 -7.39 5.15
C ILE A 94 -31.08 -7.15 4.30
N ILE A 95 -31.54 -5.91 4.27
CA ILE A 95 -32.69 -5.47 3.49
C ILE A 95 -32.16 -4.53 2.40
N ILE A 96 -32.43 -4.83 1.13
CA ILE A 96 -32.00 -3.94 0.04
C ILE A 96 -32.88 -2.69 0.03
N ASP A 97 -34.19 -2.84 -0.18
CA ASP A 97 -35.15 -1.74 -0.23
C ASP A 97 -36.06 -1.72 1.00
N GLY A 98 -35.76 -0.87 1.98
CA GLY A 98 -36.43 -0.85 3.28
C GLY A 98 -36.83 0.54 3.74
N ALA A 99 -38.00 0.65 4.39
CA ALA A 99 -38.46 1.92 4.96
C ALA A 99 -37.46 2.49 6.00
N GLU A 100 -37.23 3.80 6.00
CA GLU A 100 -36.27 4.47 6.90
C GLU A 100 -36.57 4.31 8.39
N ASN A 101 -37.84 4.23 8.79
CA ASN A 101 -38.25 4.13 10.19
C ASN A 101 -39.43 3.18 10.34
N SER A 102 -39.15 1.88 10.45
CA SER A 102 -40.17 0.89 10.77
C SER A 102 -40.08 0.50 12.24
N GLU A 103 -41.15 0.70 13.01
CA GLU A 103 -41.28 0.14 14.37
C GLU A 103 -40.98 -1.36 14.38
N LYS A 104 -41.33 -2.07 13.29
CA LYS A 104 -41.05 -3.51 13.13
C LYS A 104 -39.57 -3.86 13.24
N TYR A 105 -38.66 -3.01 12.74
CA TYR A 105 -37.23 -3.29 12.87
C TYR A 105 -36.78 -3.15 14.31
N ASN A 106 -37.25 -2.09 15.00
CA ASN A 106 -36.95 -1.88 16.41
C ASN A 106 -37.52 -3.01 17.26
N ASP A 107 -38.72 -3.50 16.96
CA ASP A 107 -39.32 -4.65 17.63
C ASP A 107 -38.49 -5.93 17.42
N LEU A 108 -38.05 -6.20 16.18
CA LEU A 108 -37.22 -7.37 15.89
C LEU A 108 -35.85 -7.30 16.56
N ILE A 109 -35.20 -6.13 16.58
CA ILE A 109 -33.96 -5.90 17.32
C ILE A 109 -34.20 -6.04 18.82
N GLY A 110 -35.30 -5.53 19.36
CA GLY A 110 -35.65 -5.66 20.77
C GLY A 110 -35.89 -7.13 21.19
N LEU A 111 -36.50 -7.93 20.31
CA LEU A 111 -36.78 -9.34 20.56
C LEU A 111 -35.54 -10.24 20.42
N PHE A 112 -34.77 -10.06 19.35
CA PHE A 112 -33.72 -10.98 18.94
C PHE A 112 -32.29 -10.44 19.12
N GLY A 113 -32.10 -9.12 19.30
CA GLY A 113 -30.78 -8.48 19.33
C GLY A 113 -29.84 -9.01 20.41
N LYS A 114 -30.38 -9.50 21.54
CA LYS A 114 -29.61 -10.21 22.58
C LYS A 114 -28.91 -11.50 22.10
N HIS A 115 -29.26 -11.99 20.90
CA HIS A 115 -28.66 -13.14 20.23
C HIS A 115 -27.70 -12.74 19.11
N ASN A 116 -27.09 -11.54 19.19
CA ASN A 116 -26.25 -10.94 18.14
C ASN A 116 -26.94 -10.91 16.76
N TYR A 117 -28.22 -10.55 16.79
CA TYR A 117 -29.02 -10.30 15.59
C TYR A 117 -29.02 -8.80 15.31
N ASP A 118 -28.62 -8.44 14.09
CA ASP A 118 -28.60 -7.06 13.63
C ASP A 118 -29.24 -6.97 12.23
N ILE A 119 -29.91 -5.83 11.97
CA ILE A 119 -30.57 -5.55 10.69
C ILE A 119 -29.82 -4.41 9.99
N PHE A 120 -29.53 -4.56 8.71
CA PHE A 120 -28.84 -3.56 7.89
C PHE A 120 -29.65 -3.24 6.63
N ARG A 121 -29.69 -1.95 6.24
CA ARG A 121 -30.50 -1.48 5.11
C ARG A 121 -29.63 -0.80 4.05
N ILE A 122 -29.50 -1.43 2.90
CA ILE A 122 -28.52 -1.00 1.89
C ILE A 122 -28.91 0.36 1.28
N ASN A 123 -30.17 0.54 0.85
CA ASN A 123 -30.65 1.81 0.27
C ASN A 123 -30.65 3.01 1.26
N ASN A 124 -30.37 2.78 2.54
CA ASN A 124 -30.32 3.83 3.56
C ASN A 124 -28.88 4.08 4.06
N ALA A 125 -27.88 3.77 3.23
CA ALA A 125 -26.46 3.95 3.51
C ALA A 125 -25.93 3.17 4.74
N ASP A 126 -26.55 2.04 5.11
CA ASP A 126 -26.07 1.20 6.22
C ASP A 126 -24.98 0.19 5.79
N ILE A 127 -24.54 0.20 4.53
CA ILE A 127 -23.51 -0.75 4.06
C ILE A 127 -22.18 -0.55 4.81
N GLU A 128 -21.79 0.69 5.11
CA GLU A 128 -20.56 0.97 5.89
C GLU A 128 -20.66 0.33 7.28
N ASN A 129 -21.80 0.50 7.93
CA ASN A 129 -22.09 -0.09 9.25
C ASN A 129 -22.08 -1.62 9.20
N LEU A 130 -22.64 -2.22 8.14
CA LEU A 130 -22.61 -3.67 7.92
C LEU A 130 -21.16 -4.17 7.85
N LEU A 131 -20.33 -3.58 7.00
CA LEU A 131 -18.95 -4.00 6.81
C LEU A 131 -18.12 -3.83 8.09
N VAL A 132 -18.22 -2.68 8.75
CA VAL A 132 -17.55 -2.40 10.03
C VAL A 132 -17.99 -3.41 11.09
N LYS A 133 -19.27 -3.74 11.15
CA LYS A 133 -19.79 -4.74 12.09
C LYS A 133 -19.25 -6.13 11.77
N ILE A 134 -19.28 -6.58 10.52
CA ILE A 134 -18.75 -7.90 10.12
C ILE A 134 -17.28 -8.02 10.54
N ILE A 135 -16.47 -7.01 10.22
CA ILE A 135 -15.04 -7.01 10.55
C ILE A 135 -14.86 -6.98 12.08
N SER A 136 -15.60 -6.13 12.80
CA SER A 136 -15.58 -6.09 14.28
C SER A 136 -15.95 -7.43 14.91
N GLN A 137 -16.93 -8.16 14.38
CA GLN A 137 -17.28 -9.49 14.89
C GLN A 137 -16.22 -10.54 14.53
N HIS A 138 -15.63 -10.48 13.34
CA HIS A 138 -14.50 -11.33 12.97
C HIS A 138 -13.34 -11.16 13.95
N ARG A 139 -13.03 -9.93 14.37
CA ARG A 139 -12.01 -9.63 15.39
C ARG A 139 -12.23 -10.29 16.76
N ARG A 140 -13.46 -10.70 17.07
CA ARG A 140 -13.77 -11.45 18.31
C ARG A 140 -13.48 -12.94 18.20
N ILE A 141 -13.31 -13.46 16.98
CA ILE A 141 -13.04 -14.87 16.70
C ILE A 141 -11.57 -15.06 16.29
N HIS A 142 -11.05 -14.16 15.44
CA HIS A 142 -9.70 -14.25 14.89
C HIS A 142 -8.91 -12.96 15.15
N ASN A 143 -7.61 -13.14 15.38
CA ASN A 143 -6.66 -12.04 15.58
C ASN A 143 -6.09 -11.48 14.29
N GLU A 144 -6.36 -12.09 13.15
CA GLU A 144 -5.80 -11.73 11.85
C GLU A 144 -6.90 -11.61 10.80
N ALA A 145 -6.87 -10.52 10.05
CA ALA A 145 -7.66 -10.35 8.84
C ALA A 145 -6.73 -10.13 7.64
N ASN A 146 -7.06 -10.70 6.48
CA ASN A 146 -6.38 -10.38 5.23
C ASN A 146 -6.87 -9.02 4.71
N LEU A 147 -6.34 -7.94 5.31
CA LEU A 147 -6.78 -6.59 4.99
C LEU A 147 -6.52 -6.22 3.54
N ALA A 148 -5.39 -6.64 2.96
CA ALA A 148 -5.09 -6.40 1.54
C ALA A 148 -6.20 -6.93 0.62
N HIS A 149 -6.67 -8.17 0.87
CA HIS A 149 -7.80 -8.74 0.15
C HIS A 149 -9.09 -7.96 0.36
N ILE A 150 -9.41 -7.59 1.61
CA ILE A 150 -10.63 -6.84 1.94
C ILE A 150 -10.63 -5.48 1.23
N LEU A 151 -9.50 -4.76 1.25
CA LEU A 151 -9.36 -3.46 0.61
C LEU A 151 -9.49 -3.57 -0.91
N ARG A 152 -8.85 -4.55 -1.54
CA ARG A 152 -8.99 -4.81 -2.98
C ARG A 152 -10.43 -5.18 -3.35
N LEU A 153 -11.06 -6.06 -2.56
CA LEU A 153 -12.43 -6.47 -2.79
C LEU A 153 -13.39 -5.27 -2.75
N ILE A 154 -13.30 -4.43 -1.72
CA ILE A 154 -14.15 -3.24 -1.62
C ILE A 154 -13.82 -2.23 -2.71
N ASN A 155 -12.54 -2.01 -3.02
CA ASN A 155 -12.14 -1.01 -4.01
C ASN A 155 -12.54 -1.38 -5.44
N ASN A 156 -12.65 -2.69 -5.74
CA ASN A 156 -13.03 -3.23 -7.04
C ASN A 156 -14.56 -3.41 -7.21
N PHE A 157 -15.34 -3.24 -6.13
CA PHE A 157 -16.78 -3.45 -6.15
C PHE A 157 -17.52 -2.11 -6.08
N GLU A 158 -17.77 -1.51 -7.25
CA GLU A 158 -18.23 -0.12 -7.36
C GLU A 158 -19.55 0.14 -6.61
N GLU A 159 -20.49 -0.81 -6.62
CA GLU A 159 -21.77 -0.68 -5.92
C GLU A 159 -21.65 -0.63 -4.40
N ILE A 160 -20.59 -1.24 -3.84
CA ILE A 160 -20.30 -1.16 -2.41
C ILE A 160 -19.49 0.10 -2.12
N LYS A 161 -18.52 0.41 -2.99
CA LYS A 161 -17.64 1.57 -2.88
C LYS A 161 -18.40 2.89 -2.96
N SER A 162 -19.40 3.01 -3.83
CA SER A 162 -20.21 4.21 -4.01
C SER A 162 -21.07 4.54 -2.79
N GLU A 163 -21.39 3.53 -1.99
CA GLU A 163 -22.29 3.62 -0.83
C GLU A 163 -21.54 3.81 0.51
N ILE A 164 -20.20 3.81 0.49
CA ILE A 164 -19.37 4.04 1.68
C ILE A 164 -18.61 5.36 1.60
N LYS A 165 -18.47 6.04 2.75
CA LYS A 165 -17.49 7.12 2.85
C LYS A 165 -16.12 6.49 3.04
N PHE A 166 -15.49 6.12 1.94
CA PHE A 166 -14.33 5.23 1.95
C PHE A 166 -13.21 5.66 2.91
N GLU A 167 -12.91 6.96 3.01
CA GLU A 167 -11.91 7.46 3.97
C GLU A 167 -12.32 7.22 5.44
N LEU A 168 -13.59 7.41 5.78
CA LEU A 168 -14.11 7.15 7.13
C LEU A 168 -14.11 5.65 7.42
N PHE A 169 -14.51 4.85 6.43
CA PHE A 169 -14.46 3.39 6.52
C PHE A 169 -13.04 2.90 6.83
N LEU A 170 -12.03 3.35 6.07
CA LEU A 170 -10.62 2.98 6.31
C LEU A 170 -10.17 3.34 7.73
N LYS A 171 -10.50 4.54 8.22
CA LYS A 171 -10.19 4.95 9.61
C LYS A 171 -10.87 4.04 10.65
N ASN A 172 -12.07 3.54 10.37
CA ASN A 172 -12.76 2.62 11.27
C ASN A 172 -12.11 1.23 11.24
N ILE A 173 -11.71 0.74 10.06
CA ILE A 173 -11.01 -0.54 9.93
C ILE A 173 -9.64 -0.49 10.60
N GLU A 174 -8.88 0.60 10.41
CA GLU A 174 -7.58 0.82 11.07
C GLU A 174 -7.66 0.66 12.60
N LYS A 175 -8.78 1.07 13.22
CA LYS A 175 -9.03 0.92 14.67
C LYS A 175 -9.43 -0.48 15.11
N LEU A 176 -9.91 -1.31 14.18
CA LEU A 176 -10.34 -2.68 14.47
C LEU A 176 -9.21 -3.69 14.30
N ILE A 177 -8.11 -3.31 13.65
CA ILE A 177 -6.95 -4.16 13.43
C ILE A 177 -6.25 -4.46 14.76
N HIS A 178 -5.75 -5.69 14.91
CA HIS A 178 -4.97 -6.04 16.10
C HIS A 178 -3.66 -5.26 16.15
N GLU A 179 -3.14 -5.03 17.35
CA GLU A 179 -1.82 -4.42 17.55
C GLU A 179 -0.72 -5.14 16.74
N ASN A 180 -0.80 -6.47 16.63
CA ASN A 180 0.13 -7.33 15.88
C ASN A 180 0.12 -7.12 14.36
N GLN A 181 -0.84 -6.37 13.82
CA GLN A 181 -0.96 -6.12 12.38
C GLN A 181 -0.85 -4.62 12.06
N LEU A 182 -0.76 -3.76 13.09
CA LEU A 182 -0.67 -2.30 12.88
C LEU A 182 0.58 -1.90 12.11
N TYR A 183 1.70 -2.59 12.34
CA TYR A 183 2.95 -2.31 11.63
C TYR A 183 2.87 -2.67 10.14
N GLU A 184 2.04 -3.65 9.76
CA GLU A 184 1.88 -4.11 8.36
C GLU A 184 1.02 -3.16 7.51
N LEU A 185 0.31 -2.22 8.14
CA LEU A 185 -0.60 -1.31 7.45
C LEU A 185 0.08 -0.53 6.32
N GLY A 186 1.35 -0.13 6.54
CA GLY A 186 2.15 0.56 5.53
C GLY A 186 2.32 -0.26 4.27
N GLN A 187 2.76 -1.52 4.42
CA GLN A 187 2.93 -2.47 3.32
C GLN A 187 1.59 -2.74 2.62
N ILE A 188 0.54 -3.05 3.39
CA ILE A 188 -0.78 -3.38 2.84
C ILE A 188 -1.34 -2.25 1.97
N TYR A 189 -1.26 -0.99 2.44
CA TYR A 189 -1.77 0.12 1.63
C TYR A 189 -0.90 0.39 0.40
N ALA A 190 0.42 0.24 0.51
CA ALA A 190 1.32 0.39 -0.63
C ALA A 190 1.04 -0.66 -1.72
N ASP A 191 0.84 -1.92 -1.35
CA ASP A 191 0.55 -3.03 -2.27
C ASP A 191 -0.78 -2.85 -3.02
N VAL A 192 -1.79 -2.24 -2.37
CA VAL A 192 -3.06 -1.92 -3.01
C VAL A 192 -2.89 -0.70 -3.92
N ALA A 193 -2.17 0.34 -3.47
CA ALA A 193 -1.97 1.56 -4.23
C ALA A 193 -1.08 1.39 -5.48
N SER A 194 -0.11 0.48 -5.45
CA SER A 194 0.78 0.23 -6.58
C SER A 194 0.02 -0.40 -7.75
N SER A 195 -0.85 -1.36 -7.44
CA SER A 195 -1.72 -2.07 -8.39
C SER A 195 -2.98 -1.28 -8.79
N ASP A 196 -3.46 -0.33 -7.97
CA ASP A 196 -4.69 0.41 -8.22
C ASP A 196 -4.50 1.94 -8.13
N LYS A 197 -4.55 2.61 -9.29
CA LYS A 197 -4.40 4.07 -9.41
C LYS A 197 -5.48 4.83 -8.63
N SER A 198 -6.68 4.28 -8.47
CA SER A 198 -7.77 4.92 -7.73
C SER A 198 -7.54 4.91 -6.22
N PHE A 199 -6.76 3.96 -5.70
CA PHE A 199 -6.47 3.82 -4.28
C PHE A 199 -5.29 4.69 -3.80
N GLN A 200 -4.48 5.21 -4.72
CA GLN A 200 -3.25 5.97 -4.40
C GLN A 200 -3.50 7.18 -3.50
N GLU A 201 -4.61 7.90 -3.73
CA GLU A 201 -4.97 9.05 -2.88
C GLU A 201 -5.28 8.60 -1.45
N GLN A 202 -5.85 7.41 -1.25
CA GLN A 202 -6.12 6.88 0.09
C GLN A 202 -4.84 6.48 0.82
N TYR A 203 -3.86 5.94 0.09
CA TYR A 203 -2.53 5.68 0.64
C TYR A 203 -1.83 6.96 1.09
N LEU A 204 -1.82 8.00 0.25
CA LEU A 204 -1.23 9.29 0.60
C LEU A 204 -1.91 9.94 1.81
N LYS A 205 -3.25 9.85 1.89
CA LYS A 205 -4.00 10.28 3.08
C LYS A 205 -3.66 9.44 4.32
N PHE A 206 -3.42 8.14 4.18
CA PHE A 206 -2.99 7.28 5.28
C PHE A 206 -1.62 7.69 5.80
N ILE A 207 -0.65 7.88 4.90
CA ILE A 207 0.70 8.35 5.24
C ILE A 207 0.67 9.73 5.91
N TYR A 208 -0.13 10.66 5.38
CA TYR A 208 -0.34 11.97 6.00
C TYR A 208 -0.80 11.83 7.45
N ARG A 209 -1.88 11.05 7.69
CA ARG A 209 -2.38 10.80 9.05
C ARG A 209 -1.33 10.14 9.92
N PHE A 210 -0.57 9.19 9.39
CA PHE A 210 0.46 8.49 10.14
C PHE A 210 1.55 9.44 10.64
N PHE A 211 2.02 10.38 9.82
CA PHE A 211 3.04 11.35 10.23
C PHE A 211 2.48 12.58 10.98
N SER A 212 1.19 12.89 10.83
CA SER A 212 0.51 13.93 11.62
C SER A 212 0.19 13.50 13.04
N ASP A 213 -0.07 12.22 13.24
CA ASP A 213 -0.49 11.63 14.50
C ASP A 213 0.77 11.19 15.26
N GLU A 214 0.94 11.55 16.54
CA GLU A 214 2.11 11.18 17.36
C GLU A 214 2.12 9.69 17.74
N ARG A 215 1.68 8.81 16.84
CA ARG A 215 1.68 7.36 17.08
C ARG A 215 3.11 6.86 17.18
N SER A 216 3.37 6.05 18.21
CA SER A 216 4.69 5.58 18.59
C SER A 216 5.15 4.31 17.87
N PHE A 217 4.38 3.79 16.91
CA PHE A 217 4.72 2.56 16.20
C PHE A 217 5.28 2.87 14.81
N TYR A 218 6.31 2.12 14.43
CA TYR A 218 6.92 2.20 13.10
C TYR A 218 6.13 1.34 12.10
N LEU A 219 6.07 1.79 10.84
CA LEU A 219 5.57 0.95 9.76
C LEU A 219 6.65 -0.08 9.41
N SER A 220 6.28 -1.35 9.36
CA SER A 220 7.14 -2.43 8.95
C SER A 220 6.77 -2.87 7.54
N TYR A 221 7.80 -3.22 6.79
CA TYR A 221 7.71 -3.69 5.41
C TYR A 221 8.52 -4.97 5.31
N GLU A 222 8.02 -5.97 4.58
CA GLU A 222 8.57 -7.34 4.64
C GLU A 222 9.99 -7.43 4.08
N ASN A 223 10.33 -6.61 3.09
CA ASN A 223 11.65 -6.60 2.46
C ASN A 223 12.68 -5.81 3.31
N TYR A 224 13.89 -6.34 3.46
CA TYR A 224 14.97 -5.71 4.22
C TYR A 224 15.25 -4.26 3.77
N SER A 225 15.45 -4.07 2.46
CA SER A 225 15.71 -2.74 1.88
C SER A 225 14.53 -1.81 2.14
N ALA A 226 13.31 -2.31 1.91
CA ALA A 226 12.08 -1.58 2.14
C ALA A 226 11.95 -1.10 3.59
N SER A 227 12.22 -1.97 4.56
CA SER A 227 12.15 -1.62 5.99
C SER A 227 13.10 -0.48 6.38
N ILE A 228 14.23 -0.33 5.67
CA ILE A 228 15.21 0.73 5.92
C ILE A 228 14.78 2.05 5.28
N VAL A 229 14.26 2.02 4.05
CA VAL A 229 14.07 3.22 3.21
C VAL A 229 12.62 3.72 3.16
N SER A 230 11.65 2.93 3.61
CA SER A 230 10.22 3.24 3.44
C SER A 230 9.82 4.57 4.05
N GLU A 231 10.36 4.94 5.21
CA GLU A 231 10.05 6.23 5.86
C GLU A 231 10.52 7.41 5.00
N PHE A 232 11.73 7.33 4.43
CA PHE A 232 12.28 8.33 3.53
C PHE A 232 11.38 8.51 2.31
N ILE A 233 11.01 7.40 1.67
CA ILE A 233 10.18 7.42 0.47
C ILE A 233 8.77 7.93 0.81
N ASN A 234 8.17 7.50 1.91
CA ASN A 234 6.84 7.95 2.33
C ASN A 234 6.80 9.45 2.62
N LEU A 235 7.83 9.99 3.28
CA LEU A 235 7.97 11.43 3.49
C LEU A 235 8.16 12.17 2.15
N GLY A 236 8.93 11.59 1.23
CA GLY A 236 9.10 12.12 -0.12
C GLY A 236 7.80 12.16 -0.92
N LEU A 237 7.02 11.08 -0.92
CA LEU A 237 5.70 11.00 -1.56
C LEU A 237 4.74 12.06 -0.98
N LEU A 238 4.77 12.22 0.33
CA LEU A 238 3.93 13.20 1.02
C LEU A 238 4.32 14.63 0.65
N TYR A 239 5.61 14.96 0.63
CA TYR A 239 6.09 16.26 0.21
C TYR A 239 5.81 16.53 -1.27
N SER A 240 6.07 15.57 -2.15
CA SER A 240 5.81 15.70 -3.58
C SER A 240 4.34 16.00 -3.88
N ARG A 241 3.42 15.40 -3.11
CA ARG A 241 1.98 15.60 -3.27
C ARG A 241 1.45 16.87 -2.62
N TYR A 242 1.82 17.13 -1.37
CA TYR A 242 1.17 18.12 -0.52
C TYR A 242 2.14 19.15 0.07
N GLY A 243 3.42 19.18 -0.34
CA GLY A 243 4.45 20.03 0.26
C GLY A 243 4.15 21.53 0.19
N ASN A 244 3.33 21.97 -0.77
CA ASN A 244 2.85 23.36 -0.88
C ASN A 244 1.67 23.67 0.05
N GLU A 245 0.99 22.64 0.56
CA GLU A 245 -0.23 22.73 1.38
C GLU A 245 0.04 22.44 2.85
N ILE A 246 1.06 21.63 3.15
CA ILE A 246 1.43 21.22 4.51
C ILE A 246 2.60 22.08 5.01
N ASN A 247 2.28 23.22 5.61
CA ASN A 247 3.28 24.09 6.25
C ASN A 247 3.71 23.61 7.65
N ASP A 248 3.00 22.63 8.23
CA ASP A 248 3.20 22.20 9.61
C ASP A 248 4.34 21.17 9.77
N PHE A 249 4.85 20.61 8.66
CA PHE A 249 5.91 19.61 8.69
C PHE A 249 7.27 20.20 8.39
N ASP A 250 8.20 20.06 9.34
CA ASP A 250 9.62 20.13 9.07
C ASP A 250 10.11 18.79 8.53
N PHE A 251 10.04 18.62 7.20
CA PHE A 251 10.48 17.42 6.52
C PHE A 251 11.97 17.09 6.75
N THR A 252 12.83 18.10 6.95
CA THR A 252 14.25 17.86 7.23
C THR A 252 14.40 17.21 8.60
N LYS A 253 13.68 17.72 9.60
CA LYS A 253 13.65 17.11 10.94
C LYS A 253 13.07 15.70 10.90
N LEU A 254 11.98 15.48 10.16
CA LEU A 254 11.38 14.14 10.02
C LEU A 254 12.35 13.14 9.38
N LEU A 255 13.12 13.54 8.36
CA LEU A 255 14.16 12.71 7.76
C LEU A 255 15.30 12.40 8.75
N ILE A 256 15.70 13.38 9.57
CA ILE A 256 16.70 13.16 10.63
C ILE A 256 16.20 12.14 11.66
N GLU A 257 14.95 12.24 12.10
CA GLU A 257 14.37 11.25 13.02
C GLU A 257 14.24 9.88 12.36
N ALA A 258 13.80 9.82 11.10
CA ALA A 258 13.67 8.58 10.33
C ALA A 258 15.01 7.84 10.18
N GLN A 259 16.13 8.57 10.16
CA GLN A 259 17.47 8.01 10.04
C GLN A 259 18.00 7.42 11.36
N LYS A 260 17.45 7.77 12.52
CA LYS A 260 18.00 7.33 13.81
C LYS A 260 17.65 5.88 14.10
N THR A 261 18.62 5.16 14.68
CA THR A 261 18.40 3.95 15.47
C THR A 261 18.94 4.16 16.88
N GLU A 262 18.87 3.14 17.74
CA GLU A 262 19.46 3.20 19.08
C GLU A 262 20.99 3.36 19.06
N THR A 263 21.68 2.93 18.00
CA THR A 263 23.15 2.79 17.99
C THR A 263 23.85 3.44 16.81
N PHE A 264 23.25 3.42 15.61
CA PHE A 264 23.81 4.02 14.39
C PHE A 264 22.71 4.58 13.49
N ASN A 265 23.07 5.18 12.36
CA ASN A 265 22.09 5.65 11.39
C ASN A 265 21.59 4.49 10.51
N LYS A 266 20.28 4.42 10.23
CA LYS A 266 19.67 3.38 9.39
C LYS A 266 20.37 3.22 8.03
N ILE A 267 20.77 4.33 7.41
CA ILE A 267 21.48 4.36 6.14
C ILE A 267 22.88 4.95 6.32
N GLU A 268 23.87 4.10 6.58
CA GLU A 268 25.28 4.49 6.73
C GLU A 268 26.23 3.40 6.20
N TYR A 269 27.39 3.77 5.64
CA TYR A 269 28.39 2.77 5.30
C TYR A 269 29.03 2.16 6.57
N LEU A 270 28.55 0.96 6.94
CA LEU A 270 28.96 0.14 8.09
C LEU A 270 29.25 -1.29 7.62
N PRO A 271 30.40 -1.53 6.96
CA PRO A 271 30.68 -2.82 6.36
C PRO A 271 30.80 -3.92 7.42
N GLY A 272 30.22 -5.09 7.15
CA GLY A 272 30.30 -6.25 8.03
C GLY A 272 29.30 -6.23 9.19
N LEU A 273 28.30 -5.36 9.16
CA LEU A 273 27.19 -5.37 10.12
C LEU A 273 26.37 -6.67 9.98
N ASN A 274 25.89 -6.94 8.76
CA ASN A 274 25.35 -8.22 8.33
C ASN A 274 25.34 -8.28 6.79
N TYR A 275 25.12 -9.48 6.24
CA TYR A 275 25.16 -9.71 4.78
C TYR A 275 24.11 -8.92 4.00
N GLU A 276 22.88 -8.84 4.50
CA GLU A 276 21.77 -8.13 3.84
C GLU A 276 22.01 -6.61 3.81
N TYR A 277 22.60 -6.07 4.87
CA TYR A 277 22.99 -4.66 4.95
C TYR A 277 24.11 -4.32 3.98
N ASP A 278 25.13 -5.18 3.89
CA ASP A 278 26.23 -4.98 2.97
C ASP A 278 25.72 -5.00 1.52
N ILE A 279 24.83 -5.95 1.16
CA ILE A 279 24.16 -5.97 -0.16
C ILE A 279 23.33 -4.71 -0.37
N PHE A 280 22.53 -4.30 0.62
CA PHE A 280 21.70 -3.11 0.52
C PHE A 280 22.54 -1.86 0.23
N ILE A 281 23.62 -1.65 0.98
CA ILE A 281 24.52 -0.50 0.82
C ILE A 281 25.31 -0.57 -0.50
N GLN A 282 25.67 -1.75 -0.98
CA GLN A 282 26.45 -1.90 -2.21
C GLN A 282 25.57 -1.74 -3.46
N ASP A 283 24.38 -2.32 -3.44
CA ASP A 283 23.60 -2.56 -4.65
C ASP A 283 22.35 -1.69 -4.77
N HIS A 284 21.71 -1.30 -3.66
CA HIS A 284 20.36 -0.71 -3.69
C HIS A 284 20.29 0.73 -3.15
N VAL A 285 21.15 1.08 -2.18
CA VAL A 285 21.02 2.34 -1.43
C VAL A 285 21.07 3.58 -2.31
N ALA A 286 21.91 3.57 -3.35
CA ALA A 286 22.13 4.69 -4.23
C ALA A 286 20.84 5.08 -4.96
N PHE A 287 20.10 4.08 -5.44
CA PHE A 287 18.80 4.24 -6.06
C PHE A 287 17.79 4.87 -5.08
N TYR A 288 17.64 4.29 -3.87
CA TYR A 288 16.61 4.73 -2.92
C TYR A 288 16.85 6.15 -2.40
N ILE A 289 18.12 6.50 -2.18
CA ILE A 289 18.53 7.85 -1.80
C ILE A 289 18.25 8.83 -2.94
N ALA A 290 18.56 8.47 -4.18
CA ALA A 290 18.24 9.30 -5.35
C ALA A 290 16.73 9.49 -5.54
N LEU A 291 15.93 8.42 -5.45
CA LEU A 291 14.48 8.50 -5.54
C LEU A 291 13.92 9.47 -4.49
N THR A 292 14.37 9.36 -3.24
CA THR A 292 13.91 10.24 -2.17
C THR A 292 14.36 11.68 -2.43
N PHE A 293 15.60 11.89 -2.88
CA PHE A 293 16.10 13.22 -3.22
C PHE A 293 15.24 13.92 -4.29
N PHE A 294 14.82 13.20 -5.33
CA PHE A 294 13.97 13.78 -6.38
C PHE A 294 12.53 13.99 -5.93
N LEU A 295 12.02 13.13 -5.05
CA LEU A 295 10.71 13.35 -4.42
C LEU A 295 10.64 14.65 -3.61
N PHE A 296 11.78 15.13 -3.11
CA PHE A 296 11.93 16.41 -2.39
C PHE A 296 12.25 17.62 -3.27
N GLU A 297 12.00 17.56 -4.59
CA GLU A 297 12.21 18.69 -5.49
C GLU A 297 11.52 19.97 -5.00
N GLY A 298 12.31 21.02 -4.75
CA GLY A 298 11.84 22.30 -4.20
C GLY A 298 12.17 22.51 -2.72
N ASN A 299 12.46 21.44 -1.96
CA ASN A 299 12.91 21.53 -0.58
C ASN A 299 14.42 21.35 -0.49
N VAL A 300 15.16 22.45 -0.70
CA VAL A 300 16.63 22.45 -0.73
C VAL A 300 17.24 21.89 0.55
N SER A 301 16.65 22.16 1.73
CA SER A 301 17.14 21.66 3.02
C SER A 301 17.03 20.14 3.13
N ALA A 302 15.88 19.57 2.76
CA ALA A 302 15.68 18.12 2.76
C ALA A 302 16.58 17.45 1.71
N GLN A 303 16.65 18.01 0.50
CA GLN A 303 17.54 17.54 -0.56
C GLN A 303 19.01 17.56 -0.13
N LYS A 304 19.45 18.62 0.55
CA LYS A 304 20.81 18.74 1.10
C LYS A 304 21.10 17.64 2.13
N TYR A 305 20.18 17.37 3.04
CA TYR A 305 20.32 16.28 4.01
C TYR A 305 20.46 14.91 3.33
N ILE A 306 19.62 14.63 2.33
CA ILE A 306 19.60 13.35 1.61
C ILE A 306 20.90 13.15 0.81
N ILE A 307 21.35 14.16 0.06
CA ILE A 307 22.59 14.04 -0.73
C ILE A 307 23.83 13.93 0.16
N ASP A 308 23.83 14.55 1.35
CA ASP A 308 24.92 14.40 2.31
C ASP A 308 25.07 12.95 2.81
N ILE A 309 23.96 12.20 2.96
CA ILE A 309 23.99 10.76 3.26
C ILE A 309 24.70 9.99 2.13
N ALA A 310 24.32 10.24 0.86
CA ALA A 310 24.97 9.61 -0.29
C ALA A 310 26.47 9.92 -0.36
N ILE A 311 26.87 11.18 -0.17
CA ILE A 311 28.29 11.59 -0.18
C ILE A 311 29.06 10.89 0.94
N MET A 312 28.48 10.78 2.14
CA MET A 312 29.10 10.07 3.27
C MET A 312 29.38 8.60 2.94
N ILE A 313 28.46 7.93 2.24
CA ILE A 313 28.66 6.55 1.76
C ILE A 313 29.75 6.52 0.68
N ILE A 314 29.63 7.33 -0.37
CA ILE A 314 30.58 7.38 -1.50
C ILE A 314 32.02 7.61 -1.04
N ARG A 315 32.23 8.52 -0.08
CA ARG A 315 33.57 8.82 0.47
C ARG A 315 34.22 7.63 1.19
N LYS A 316 33.42 6.72 1.74
CA LYS A 316 33.89 5.53 2.46
C LYS A 316 34.02 4.29 1.56
N LEU A 317 33.43 4.31 0.36
CA LEU A 317 33.50 3.21 -0.60
C LEU A 317 34.88 3.08 -1.26
N ASN A 318 35.35 1.84 -1.36
CA ASN A 318 36.56 1.49 -2.11
C ASN A 318 36.22 1.20 -3.58
N ILE A 319 37.18 1.44 -4.48
CA ILE A 319 37.06 0.97 -5.87
C ILE A 319 37.27 -0.54 -5.87
N THR A 320 36.32 -1.25 -6.45
CA THR A 320 36.36 -2.71 -6.60
C THR A 320 36.07 -3.07 -8.05
N GLU A 321 36.36 -4.31 -8.44
CA GLU A 321 35.99 -4.82 -9.77
C GLU A 321 34.48 -4.87 -10.00
N GLY A 322 33.68 -4.86 -8.93
CA GLY A 322 32.22 -4.88 -8.98
C GLY A 322 31.56 -3.51 -9.17
N PHE A 323 32.31 -2.45 -9.48
CA PHE A 323 31.79 -1.11 -9.78
C PHE A 323 30.87 -0.47 -8.72
N ILE A 324 30.93 -0.92 -7.46
CA ILE A 324 30.07 -0.42 -6.37
C ILE A 324 30.24 1.08 -6.16
N PHE A 325 31.50 1.56 -6.20
CA PHE A 325 31.83 2.98 -6.08
C PHE A 325 31.23 3.78 -7.23
N GLU A 326 31.43 3.32 -8.47
CA GLU A 326 30.95 3.96 -9.69
C GLU A 326 29.42 3.98 -9.76
N HIS A 327 28.76 2.92 -9.29
CA HIS A 327 27.30 2.83 -9.16
C HIS A 327 26.77 3.94 -8.24
N ASN A 328 27.27 4.01 -7.01
CA ASN A 328 26.87 5.03 -6.03
C ASN A 328 27.20 6.44 -6.52
N LEU A 329 28.37 6.63 -7.12
CA LEU A 329 28.82 7.92 -7.65
C LEU A 329 27.95 8.39 -8.82
N SER A 330 27.51 7.49 -9.71
CA SER A 330 26.63 7.85 -10.84
C SER A 330 25.30 8.45 -10.38
N TRP A 331 24.67 7.83 -9.38
CA TRP A 331 23.48 8.37 -8.72
C TRP A 331 23.76 9.70 -7.99
N GLY A 332 24.89 9.80 -7.29
CA GLY A 332 25.34 11.04 -6.63
C GLY A 332 25.52 12.21 -7.60
N LEU A 333 26.14 11.96 -8.75
CA LEU A 333 26.31 12.95 -9.81
C LEU A 333 24.99 13.39 -10.41
N LEU A 334 24.04 12.46 -10.61
CA LEU A 334 22.71 12.78 -11.12
C LEU A 334 21.94 13.69 -10.14
N MET A 335 21.95 13.37 -8.84
CA MET A 335 21.35 14.23 -7.81
C MET A 335 21.99 15.62 -7.79
N ALA A 336 23.32 15.69 -7.76
CA ALA A 336 24.04 16.97 -7.71
C ALA A 336 23.86 17.80 -9.00
N ALA A 337 23.72 17.14 -10.15
CA ALA A 337 23.50 17.81 -11.42
C ALA A 337 22.11 18.44 -11.53
N SER A 338 21.11 17.92 -10.80
CA SER A 338 19.73 18.35 -11.02
C SER A 338 19.40 19.75 -10.53
N ASN A 339 20.15 20.27 -9.55
CA ASN A 339 19.96 21.60 -8.98
C ASN A 339 21.30 22.34 -8.85
N HIS A 340 21.33 23.61 -9.26
CA HIS A 340 22.53 24.45 -9.20
C HIS A 340 23.06 24.68 -7.78
N GLU A 341 22.19 24.63 -6.76
CA GLU A 341 22.57 24.70 -5.34
C GLU A 341 23.58 23.60 -4.94
N PHE A 342 23.62 22.48 -5.69
CA PHE A 342 24.52 21.35 -5.42
C PHE A 342 25.74 21.32 -6.34
N SER A 343 26.08 22.44 -7.00
CA SER A 343 27.23 22.50 -7.93
C SER A 343 28.57 22.17 -7.25
N GLU A 344 28.76 22.58 -5.99
CA GLU A 344 29.99 22.25 -5.24
C GLU A 344 30.11 20.74 -4.99
N ILE A 345 28.99 20.07 -4.70
CA ILE A 345 28.93 18.62 -4.53
C ILE A 345 29.24 17.93 -5.86
N TYR A 346 28.68 18.43 -6.97
CA TYR A 346 28.95 17.89 -8.29
C TYR A 346 30.45 17.95 -8.61
N GLU A 347 31.10 19.10 -8.38
CA GLU A 347 32.54 19.24 -8.60
C GLU A 347 33.36 18.36 -7.66
N GLU A 348 32.94 18.17 -6.41
CA GLU A 348 33.56 17.22 -5.50
C GLU A 348 33.53 15.79 -6.06
N LEU A 349 32.34 15.28 -6.42
CA LEU A 349 32.16 13.92 -6.95
C LEU A 349 32.92 13.72 -8.26
N LYS A 350 32.86 14.71 -9.16
CA LYS A 350 33.63 14.75 -10.40
C LYS A 350 35.12 14.64 -10.13
N ASN A 351 35.66 15.42 -9.19
CA ASN A 351 37.08 15.38 -8.83
C ASN A 351 37.46 14.04 -8.20
N LEU A 352 36.62 13.48 -7.32
CA LEU A 352 36.82 12.16 -6.72
C LEU A 352 37.00 11.08 -7.80
N MET A 353 36.15 11.08 -8.83
CA MET A 353 36.21 10.10 -9.92
C MET A 353 37.33 10.39 -10.92
N ASN A 354 37.53 11.65 -11.31
CA ASN A 354 38.54 12.01 -12.31
C ASN A 354 39.97 11.77 -11.81
N ASN A 355 40.22 11.97 -10.51
CA ASN A 355 41.49 11.60 -9.88
C ASN A 355 41.76 10.08 -9.90
N ARG A 356 40.71 9.28 -10.15
CA ARG A 356 40.76 7.82 -10.26
C ARG A 356 40.75 7.31 -11.72
N LYS A 357 41.06 8.18 -12.69
CA LYS A 357 41.15 7.91 -14.14
C LYS A 357 39.80 7.82 -14.88
N GLY A 358 38.70 8.22 -14.24
CA GLY A 358 37.39 8.31 -14.87
C GLY A 358 36.51 7.07 -14.66
N ILE A 359 35.34 7.08 -15.30
CA ILE A 359 34.24 6.12 -15.14
C ILE A 359 33.81 5.60 -16.52
N LEU A 360 33.27 4.37 -16.58
CA LEU A 360 32.69 3.87 -17.82
C LEU A 360 31.46 4.70 -18.18
N ASN A 361 31.38 5.20 -19.42
CA ASN A 361 30.24 5.97 -19.92
C ASN A 361 28.89 5.23 -19.83
N THR A 362 28.94 3.89 -19.80
CA THR A 362 27.77 3.01 -19.62
C THR A 362 27.30 2.96 -18.18
N ILE A 363 28.14 3.30 -17.20
CA ILE A 363 27.74 3.44 -15.80
C ILE A 363 27.31 4.88 -15.54
N LEU A 364 28.15 5.85 -15.95
CA LEU A 364 27.94 7.28 -15.69
C LEU A 364 26.58 7.79 -16.16
N PHE A 365 26.13 7.35 -17.33
CA PHE A 365 24.90 7.86 -17.97
C PHE A 365 23.78 6.81 -18.04
N CYS A 366 23.92 5.70 -17.33
CA CYS A 366 22.87 4.70 -17.21
C CYS A 366 22.91 4.13 -15.78
N PRO A 367 22.61 4.95 -14.77
CA PRO A 367 22.44 4.44 -13.43
C PRO A 367 21.30 3.39 -13.43
N THR A 368 21.46 2.33 -12.66
CA THR A 368 20.54 1.18 -12.59
C THR A 368 19.99 1.04 -11.18
N PHE A 369 18.89 0.31 -11.01
CA PHE A 369 18.29 0.01 -9.70
C PHE A 369 19.24 -0.79 -8.80
N ILE A 370 19.74 -1.91 -9.31
CA ILE A 370 20.73 -2.79 -8.66
C ILE A 370 22.09 -2.58 -9.32
N ASN A 371 23.17 -2.70 -8.54
CA ASN A 371 24.52 -2.74 -9.08
C ASN A 371 24.82 -4.06 -9.81
N GLU A 372 24.40 -4.16 -11.07
CA GLU A 372 24.73 -5.28 -11.96
C GLU A 372 25.70 -4.86 -13.07
N HIS A 373 26.45 -3.79 -12.84
CA HIS A 373 27.32 -3.20 -13.86
C HIS A 373 28.39 -4.21 -14.30
N GLN A 374 28.48 -4.40 -15.60
CA GLN A 374 29.54 -5.18 -16.24
C GLN A 374 30.24 -4.35 -17.29
N LYS A 375 31.52 -4.64 -17.52
CA LYS A 375 32.26 -4.03 -18.62
C LYS A 375 31.78 -4.64 -19.93
N ILE A 376 30.94 -3.91 -20.67
CA ILE A 376 30.48 -4.31 -21.99
C ILE A 376 31.48 -3.86 -23.08
N PRO A 377 31.53 -4.51 -24.26
CA PRO A 377 32.54 -4.24 -25.29
C PRO A 377 32.62 -2.78 -25.75
N ASP A 378 31.49 -2.07 -25.73
CA ASP A 378 31.38 -0.67 -26.17
C ASP A 378 31.59 0.35 -25.03
N SER A 379 31.83 -0.11 -23.79
CA SER A 379 32.11 0.78 -22.66
C SER A 379 33.43 1.54 -22.87
N LYS A 380 33.35 2.86 -22.81
CA LYS A 380 34.51 3.75 -22.86
C LYS A 380 34.76 4.36 -21.49
N LEU A 381 35.99 4.26 -21.01
CA LEU A 381 36.44 4.99 -19.83
C LEU A 381 36.56 6.47 -20.20
N ILE A 382 35.80 7.31 -19.51
CA ILE A 382 35.74 8.76 -19.75
C ILE A 382 35.92 9.50 -18.43
N LEU A 383 36.42 10.73 -18.50
CA LEU A 383 36.33 11.64 -17.36
C LEU A 383 34.88 12.11 -17.20
N VAL A 384 34.47 12.31 -15.95
CA VAL A 384 33.21 12.97 -15.63
C VAL A 384 33.26 14.39 -16.20
N PRO A 385 32.36 14.76 -17.12
CA PRO A 385 32.38 16.06 -17.76
C PRO A 385 31.86 17.15 -16.81
N ASP A 386 32.01 18.41 -17.22
CA ASP A 386 31.40 19.54 -16.52
C ASP A 386 29.88 19.38 -16.45
N ARG A 387 29.27 19.90 -15.38
CA ARG A 387 27.84 19.72 -15.07
C ARG A 387 26.92 19.99 -16.26
N ASN A 388 27.15 21.08 -17.01
CA ASN A 388 26.29 21.43 -18.14
C ASN A 388 26.36 20.38 -19.26
N ILE A 389 27.57 19.93 -19.61
CA ILE A 389 27.80 18.88 -20.61
C ILE A 389 27.20 17.56 -20.14
N TYR A 390 27.33 17.25 -18.84
CA TYR A 390 26.72 16.06 -18.24
C TYR A 390 25.20 16.08 -18.40
N VAL A 391 24.55 17.19 -18.02
CA VAL A 391 23.09 17.35 -18.13
C VAL A 391 22.63 17.26 -19.58
N GLU A 392 23.33 17.91 -20.52
CA GLU A 392 23.03 17.83 -21.96
C GLU A 392 23.14 16.39 -22.47
N THR A 393 24.25 15.71 -22.18
CA THR A 393 24.48 14.32 -22.60
C THR A 393 23.45 13.36 -21.98
N PHE A 394 23.09 13.59 -20.72
CA PHE A 394 22.06 12.81 -20.04
C PHE A 394 20.72 13.03 -20.72
N LYS A 395 20.28 14.27 -20.95
CA LYS A 395 19.04 14.54 -21.69
C LYS A 395 19.02 13.90 -23.08
N GLU A 396 20.10 14.02 -23.85
CA GLU A 396 20.20 13.44 -25.19
C GLU A 396 19.96 11.92 -25.22
N LYS A 397 20.55 11.19 -24.26
CA LYS A 397 20.34 9.74 -24.14
C LYS A 397 18.91 9.36 -23.82
N PHE A 398 18.16 10.27 -23.21
CA PHE A 398 16.78 10.08 -22.76
C PHE A 398 15.76 10.82 -23.65
N ASN A 399 16.17 11.40 -24.78
CA ASN A 399 15.28 12.11 -25.71
C ASN A 399 14.12 11.25 -26.26
N HIS A 400 14.22 9.93 -26.17
CA HIS A 400 13.16 9.00 -26.54
C HIS A 400 11.97 8.99 -25.55
N ILE A 401 12.10 9.64 -24.39
CA ILE A 401 11.11 9.68 -23.30
C ILE A 401 10.16 10.91 -23.38
N ASN A 402 10.10 11.60 -24.53
CA ASN A 402 9.25 12.78 -24.78
C ASN A 402 9.84 14.09 -24.18
N ILE A 403 9.73 15.19 -24.93
CA ILE A 403 10.78 16.23 -25.05
C ILE A 403 10.72 17.38 -24.01
N ASP A 404 9.74 17.43 -23.10
CA ASP A 404 9.62 18.55 -22.14
C ASP A 404 9.98 18.19 -20.69
N ASN A 405 10.44 16.97 -20.44
CA ASN A 405 10.65 16.48 -19.07
C ASN A 405 11.89 17.10 -18.41
N SER A 406 11.75 17.51 -17.14
CA SER A 406 12.87 17.99 -16.32
C SER A 406 13.88 16.85 -16.07
N ILE A 407 15.13 17.17 -15.73
CA ILE A 407 16.12 16.13 -15.36
C ILE A 407 15.65 15.29 -14.16
N ASN A 408 14.77 15.82 -13.31
CA ASN A 408 14.15 15.11 -12.19
C ASN A 408 13.12 14.09 -12.69
N GLU A 409 12.30 14.45 -13.67
CA GLU A 409 11.36 13.52 -14.30
C GLU A 409 12.10 12.44 -15.10
N ILE A 410 13.15 12.79 -15.84
CA ILE A 410 14.00 11.81 -16.53
C ILE A 410 14.69 10.89 -15.53
N ALA A 411 15.22 11.45 -14.43
CA ALA A 411 15.80 10.66 -13.36
C ALA A 411 14.76 9.70 -12.78
N ILE A 412 13.54 10.16 -12.49
CA ILE A 412 12.47 9.31 -11.94
C ILE A 412 11.93 8.29 -12.94
N MET A 413 11.89 8.60 -14.24
CA MET A 413 11.53 7.63 -15.27
C MET A 413 12.65 6.61 -15.53
N SER A 414 13.91 7.01 -15.37
CA SER A 414 15.05 6.07 -15.35
C SER A 414 15.01 5.12 -14.13
N LEU A 415 14.16 5.43 -13.14
CA LEU A 415 13.89 4.62 -11.96
C LEU A 415 12.68 3.66 -12.15
N SER A 416 12.00 3.66 -13.32
CA SER A 416 10.82 2.78 -13.59
C SER A 416 11.19 1.48 -14.31
N GLU A 417 10.33 0.46 -14.17
CA GLU A 417 10.45 -0.88 -14.79
C GLU A 417 10.68 -0.83 -16.31
N ASP A 418 10.25 0.25 -16.98
CA ASP A 418 10.36 0.41 -18.43
C ASP A 418 11.77 0.79 -18.93
N TRP A 419 12.72 1.06 -18.03
CA TRP A 419 14.04 1.59 -18.43
C TRP A 419 15.04 0.52 -18.88
N LYS A 420 14.97 -0.73 -18.41
CA LYS A 420 15.76 -1.88 -18.94
C LYS A 420 15.34 -3.22 -18.32
N ASP A 421 14.93 -4.11 -19.22
CA ASP A 421 14.67 -5.54 -19.07
C ASP A 421 13.39 -5.94 -18.32
N GLU A 422 12.68 -6.91 -18.91
CA GLU A 422 11.62 -7.70 -18.27
C GLU A 422 12.22 -8.48 -17.09
N MET A 423 12.48 -7.82 -15.96
CA MET A 423 12.77 -8.56 -14.73
C MET A 423 11.48 -9.21 -14.26
N GLU A 424 11.56 -10.46 -13.80
CA GLU A 424 10.46 -11.09 -13.06
C GLU A 424 10.31 -10.36 -11.71
N TYR A 425 9.55 -9.27 -11.69
CA TYR A 425 9.30 -8.43 -10.53
C TYR A 425 8.36 -9.14 -9.54
N TYR A 426 8.92 -9.99 -8.68
CA TYR A 426 8.21 -10.44 -7.49
C TYR A 426 8.24 -9.31 -6.45
N PHE A 427 7.08 -8.66 -6.24
CA PHE A 427 6.72 -7.83 -5.08
C PHE A 427 7.89 -7.07 -4.42
N ASN A 428 8.38 -6.03 -5.10
CA ASN A 428 9.39 -5.13 -4.53
C ASN A 428 8.74 -3.78 -4.20
N LEU A 429 8.55 -3.53 -2.89
CA LEU A 429 7.99 -2.26 -2.41
C LEU A 429 8.72 -1.04 -2.96
N GLY A 430 10.04 -1.12 -3.19
CA GLY A 430 10.80 -0.02 -3.77
C GLY A 430 10.33 0.37 -5.15
N ILE A 431 9.96 -0.62 -5.96
CA ILE A 431 9.39 -0.44 -7.29
C ILE A 431 7.93 0.01 -7.18
N ASP A 432 7.15 -0.58 -6.27
CA ASP A 432 5.77 -0.17 -6.00
C ASP A 432 5.69 1.32 -5.59
N LEU A 433 6.57 1.75 -4.69
CA LEU A 433 6.67 3.13 -4.22
C LEU A 433 7.29 4.06 -5.27
N ALA A 434 8.26 3.59 -6.08
CA ALA A 434 8.76 4.35 -7.23
C ALA A 434 7.66 4.56 -8.30
N ASN A 435 6.87 3.52 -8.58
CA ASN A 435 5.69 3.60 -9.44
C ASN A 435 4.65 4.58 -8.89
N LEU A 436 4.48 4.61 -7.57
CA LEU A 436 3.65 5.61 -6.90
C LEU A 436 4.23 7.03 -7.04
N ALA A 437 5.54 7.20 -6.90
CA ALA A 437 6.24 8.46 -7.10
C ALA A 437 6.09 9.02 -8.52
N ILE A 438 6.24 8.16 -9.53
CA ILE A 438 6.02 8.51 -10.94
C ILE A 438 4.58 9.00 -11.13
N LYS A 439 3.60 8.23 -10.65
CA LYS A 439 2.17 8.54 -10.79
C LYS A 439 1.76 9.80 -10.02
N SER A 440 2.39 10.10 -8.87
CA SER A 440 2.13 11.33 -8.11
C SER A 440 2.64 12.58 -8.83
N LEU A 441 3.77 12.47 -9.54
CA LEU A 441 4.34 13.57 -10.32
C LEU A 441 3.56 13.86 -11.60
N MET A 442 3.09 12.82 -12.30
CA MET A 442 2.29 12.95 -13.53
C MET A 442 0.91 13.61 -13.31
N LYS A 443 0.44 13.75 -12.06
CA LYS A 443 -0.84 14.42 -11.74
C LYS A 443 -0.74 15.95 -11.60
N LYS A 444 0.38 16.58 -11.95
CA LYS A 444 0.53 18.05 -12.00
C LYS A 444 -0.12 18.71 -13.24
N GLU A 445 -1.08 18.06 -13.89
CA GLU A 445 -1.93 18.74 -14.88
C GLU A 445 -2.98 19.59 -14.15
N TRP A 446 -3.05 20.85 -14.58
CA TRP A 446 -3.67 22.00 -13.90
C TRP A 446 -5.18 21.91 -13.70
#